data_AF-A0A7C3M9X7-F1
#
_entry.id   AF-A0A7C3M9X7-F1
#
_cell.length_a   1.000
_cell.length_b   1.000
_cell.length_c   1.000
_cell.angle_alpha   90.00
_cell.angle_beta   90.00
_cell.angle_gamma   90.00
#
_symmetry.space_group_name_H-M   'P 1'
#
loop_
_entity.id
_entity.type
_entity.pdbx_description
1 polymer ?
#
loop_
_entity_poly.entity_id
_entity_poly.type
_entity_poly.pdbx_seq_one_letter_code
_entity_poly.pdbx_strand_id
1 'polypeptide(L)'
;MKAAMTYWLDEIGGKIGRSETELKPFGYRMAPVTQWEILISEENIKVEKGKPVILRVKPVDIPENTMVGPLSIMRHALGIVKDVVECGIPGRVEDAKCINRVLFIPVEDGEIKKDDLVGVLKVFYIRTGMLSKLLGLNPPKVELRKHVSEANITWRDNGNIYRERAKIEAFGYTRSHIGVWETLIADEDVSVRKGDVVRIRIREVKLPPSTVVVPLSIMRHACGTVLDVVELGKPRKVEEEKRIKQAVFLAVEDGKIEKGDLIGVINVYYVGLTGVRSIIEDKVPERVRLVYRKGEKIIRKEVTVEPFGYVRSPVARWEALIADETRELRYGEPVVVRVKKIRVPPNTVIYPLQIMRHAYGSVADIFCDHPPWKVEEGGEIRKVVFLPLLDGEVREGELLGVLNFYSVEISPIGKVRQWLNNWIDEMGKTFAEPNWPIW
;
A
#
# COMPACT_ATOMS: atom_id res chain seq x y z
N MET A 1 -0.14 1.41 -25.97
CA MET A 1 -0.13 2.84 -25.56
C MET A 1 1.32 3.23 -25.34
N LYS A 2 1.81 4.32 -25.94
CA LYS A 2 3.17 4.79 -25.69
C LYS A 2 3.22 5.62 -24.39
N ALA A 3 4.28 5.44 -23.62
CA ALA A 3 4.61 6.24 -22.45
C ALA A 3 6.12 6.50 -22.40
N ALA A 4 6.54 7.63 -21.84
CA ALA A 4 7.94 7.87 -21.52
C ALA A 4 8.22 7.41 -20.08
N MET A 5 9.23 6.59 -19.88
CA MET A 5 9.75 6.29 -18.56
C MET A 5 10.88 7.28 -18.24
N THR A 6 10.78 7.89 -17.07
CA THR A 6 11.79 8.82 -16.54
C THR A 6 12.40 8.21 -15.30
N TYR A 7 13.71 7.95 -15.32
CA TYR A 7 14.42 7.18 -14.30
C TYR A 7 15.85 7.71 -14.10
N TRP A 8 16.50 7.32 -13.00
CA TRP A 8 17.92 7.65 -12.78
C TRP A 8 18.84 6.68 -13.52
N LEU A 9 19.87 7.19 -14.18
CA LEU A 9 20.86 6.39 -14.92
C LEU A 9 21.98 5.84 -14.03
N ASP A 10 22.29 6.56 -12.96
CA ASP A 10 23.42 6.32 -12.07
C ASP A 10 22.92 6.09 -10.63
N GLU A 11 22.48 7.17 -9.98
CA GLU A 11 22.00 7.19 -8.61
C GLU A 11 20.83 8.15 -8.44
N ILE A 12 20.15 8.03 -7.30
CA ILE A 12 19.03 8.88 -6.96
C ILE A 12 19.48 10.34 -6.85
N GLY A 13 18.78 11.22 -7.57
CA GLY A 13 19.15 12.63 -7.69
C GLY A 13 20.25 12.90 -8.70
N GLY A 14 20.82 11.86 -9.31
CA GLY A 14 21.84 11.96 -10.35
C GLY A 14 21.26 12.20 -11.74
N LYS A 15 21.91 11.65 -12.76
CA LYS A 15 21.56 11.89 -14.16
C LYS A 15 20.24 11.21 -14.51
N ILE A 16 19.32 11.97 -15.09
CA ILE A 16 18.01 11.46 -15.51
C ILE A 16 18.08 10.92 -16.94
N GLY A 17 17.61 9.70 -17.11
CA GLY A 17 17.37 9.03 -18.38
C GLY A 17 15.89 9.08 -18.74
N ARG A 18 15.63 9.07 -20.05
CA ARG A 18 14.28 8.91 -20.61
C ARG A 18 14.28 7.84 -21.67
N SER A 19 13.29 6.96 -21.64
CA SER A 19 13.07 5.96 -22.68
C SER A 19 11.58 5.88 -23.04
N GLU A 20 11.29 5.74 -24.33
CA GLU A 20 9.93 5.40 -24.76
C GLU A 20 9.68 3.91 -24.53
N THR A 21 8.52 3.59 -23.98
CA THR A 21 8.05 2.22 -23.83
C THR A 21 6.65 2.06 -24.40
N GLU A 22 6.40 0.92 -25.04
CA GLU A 22 5.07 0.53 -25.46
C GLU A 22 4.39 -0.30 -24.37
N LEU A 23 3.41 0.31 -23.70
CA LEU A 23 2.59 -0.34 -22.70
C LEU A 23 1.42 -1.06 -23.39
N LYS A 24 1.32 -2.38 -23.17
CA LYS A 24 0.21 -3.20 -23.64
C LYS A 24 -0.68 -3.55 -22.44
N PRO A 25 -2.02 -3.54 -22.58
CA PRO A 25 -2.92 -3.98 -21.51
C PRO A 25 -2.50 -5.36 -21.03
N PHE A 26 -2.22 -5.47 -19.74
CA PHE A 26 -1.56 -6.63 -19.18
C PHE A 26 -2.39 -7.25 -18.07
N GLY A 27 -2.72 -8.53 -18.23
CA GLY A 27 -3.37 -9.33 -17.19
C GLY A 27 -2.36 -10.27 -16.53
N TYR A 28 -2.56 -10.55 -15.26
CA TYR A 28 -1.74 -11.50 -14.52
C TYR A 28 -2.60 -12.33 -13.56
N ARG A 29 -2.11 -13.54 -13.24
CA ARG A 29 -2.67 -14.38 -12.18
C ARG A 29 -1.68 -14.44 -11.03
N MET A 30 -2.15 -14.21 -9.82
CA MET A 30 -1.31 -14.32 -8.63
C MET A 30 -1.27 -15.75 -8.08
N ALA A 31 -0.14 -16.11 -7.47
CA ALA A 31 -0.04 -17.30 -6.63
C ALA A 31 -0.89 -17.14 -5.35
N PRO A 32 -1.38 -18.25 -4.75
CA PRO A 32 -2.01 -18.19 -3.44
C PRO A 32 -1.02 -17.82 -2.32
N VAL A 33 0.29 -17.95 -2.56
CA VAL A 33 1.35 -17.69 -1.57
C VAL A 33 1.96 -16.30 -1.78
N THR A 34 2.47 -15.71 -0.69
CA THR A 34 3.22 -14.44 -0.67
C THR A 34 4.35 -14.55 0.33
N GLN A 35 5.47 -13.91 0.08
CA GLN A 35 6.62 -13.88 0.97
C GLN A 35 6.79 -12.49 1.60
N TRP A 36 7.25 -12.45 2.85
CA TRP A 36 7.75 -11.22 3.46
C TRP A 36 9.26 -11.16 3.41
N GLU A 37 9.74 -10.03 2.90
CA GLU A 37 11.12 -9.61 2.94
C GLU A 37 11.28 -8.46 3.94
N ILE A 38 12.44 -8.38 4.58
CA ILE A 38 12.68 -7.43 5.68
C ILE A 38 13.53 -6.27 5.16
N LEU A 39 13.08 -5.03 5.39
CA LEU A 39 13.80 -3.83 4.97
C LEU A 39 14.57 -3.27 6.16
N ILE A 40 15.90 -3.38 6.13
CA ILE A 40 16.79 -3.03 7.24
C ILE A 40 17.69 -1.87 6.81
N SER A 41 17.73 -0.80 7.60
CA SER A 41 18.58 0.36 7.30
C SER A 41 20.07 -0.02 7.23
N GLU A 42 20.78 0.49 6.21
CA GLU A 42 22.25 0.37 6.11
C GLU A 42 23.00 1.58 6.65
N GLU A 43 22.27 2.63 7.02
CA GLU A 43 22.87 3.91 7.39
C GLU A 43 22.23 4.51 8.65
N ASN A 44 23.00 5.42 9.28
CA ASN A 44 22.46 6.34 10.26
C ASN A 44 22.08 7.62 9.52
N ILE A 45 20.84 8.07 9.64
CA ILE A 45 20.37 9.28 8.98
C ILE A 45 19.41 10.03 9.89
N LYS A 46 19.60 11.36 9.95
CA LYS A 46 18.64 12.26 10.58
C LYS A 46 17.49 12.51 9.63
N VAL A 47 16.29 12.39 10.15
CA VAL A 47 15.05 12.61 9.40
C VAL A 47 14.26 13.73 10.05
N GLU A 48 13.59 14.50 9.20
CA GLU A 48 12.73 15.60 9.60
C GLU A 48 11.29 15.28 9.20
N LYS A 49 10.36 15.51 10.11
CA LYS A 49 8.93 15.27 9.91
C LYS A 49 8.43 15.91 8.62
N GLY A 50 7.70 15.13 7.83
CA GLY A 50 7.10 15.57 6.58
C GLY A 50 8.08 15.72 5.41
N LYS A 51 9.39 15.60 5.61
CA LYS A 51 10.38 15.64 4.53
C LYS A 51 10.68 14.22 4.03
N PRO A 52 10.16 13.81 2.86
CA PRO A 52 10.39 12.46 2.36
C PRO A 52 11.87 12.25 2.03
N VAL A 53 12.42 11.10 2.38
CA VAL A 53 13.83 10.76 2.15
C VAL A 53 13.96 9.41 1.48
N ILE A 54 14.98 9.26 0.64
CA ILE A 54 15.41 7.93 0.22
C ILE A 54 16.43 7.41 1.22
N LEU A 55 16.09 6.27 1.81
CA LEU A 55 16.92 5.56 2.76
C LEU A 55 17.56 4.33 2.10
N ARG A 56 18.86 4.13 2.29
CA ARG A 56 19.53 2.86 1.91
C ARG A 56 19.16 1.75 2.87
N VAL A 57 18.79 0.61 2.31
CA VAL A 57 18.49 -0.63 3.03
C VAL A 57 19.33 -1.76 2.50
N LYS A 58 19.51 -2.81 3.33
CA LYS A 58 20.24 -4.01 2.92
C LYS A 58 19.61 -4.55 1.64
N PRO A 59 20.40 -4.88 0.60
CA PRO A 59 19.85 -5.37 -0.65
C PRO A 59 18.94 -6.58 -0.45
N VAL A 60 17.76 -6.53 -1.06
CA VAL A 60 16.79 -7.61 -1.09
C VAL A 60 16.63 -8.06 -2.53
N ASP A 61 17.00 -9.31 -2.80
CA ASP A 61 16.83 -9.93 -4.12
C ASP A 61 15.39 -10.44 -4.28
N ILE A 62 14.73 -9.90 -5.30
CA ILE A 62 13.35 -10.19 -5.64
C ILE A 62 13.34 -11.07 -6.92
N PRO A 63 12.72 -12.26 -6.88
CA PRO A 63 12.66 -13.15 -8.04
C PRO A 63 11.95 -12.53 -9.26
N GLU A 64 12.22 -13.10 -10.42
CA GLU A 64 11.44 -12.88 -11.65
C GLU A 64 9.93 -13.09 -11.43
N ASN A 65 9.10 -12.45 -12.25
CA ASN A 65 7.65 -12.61 -12.24
C ASN A 65 7.02 -12.35 -10.86
N THR A 66 7.45 -11.25 -10.23
CA THR A 66 6.93 -10.81 -8.93
C THR A 66 6.52 -9.34 -8.96
N MET A 67 5.55 -9.04 -8.11
CA MET A 67 5.20 -7.68 -7.71
C MET A 67 5.52 -7.48 -6.24
N VAL A 68 5.79 -6.24 -5.86
CA VAL A 68 6.08 -5.91 -4.46
C VAL A 68 5.19 -4.79 -3.94
N GLY A 69 5.08 -4.72 -2.61
CA GLY A 69 4.56 -3.54 -1.94
C GLY A 69 4.77 -3.61 -0.43
N PRO A 70 5.07 -2.47 0.24
CA PRO A 70 5.27 -2.43 1.67
C PRO A 70 4.02 -2.90 2.43
N LEU A 71 4.25 -3.54 3.57
CA LEU A 71 3.22 -3.86 4.54
C LEU A 71 2.75 -2.58 5.22
N SER A 72 1.45 -2.32 5.19
CA SER A 72 0.87 -1.08 5.69
C SER A 72 0.44 -1.23 7.15
N ILE A 73 1.41 -1.21 8.05
CA ILE A 73 1.28 -0.85 9.46
C ILE A 73 2.66 -0.29 9.81
N MET A 74 2.74 0.96 10.25
CA MET A 74 4.00 1.65 10.55
C MET A 74 4.96 0.77 11.38
N ARG A 75 6.10 0.40 10.80
CA ARG A 75 7.09 -0.53 11.41
C ARG A 75 8.30 0.14 12.04
N HIS A 76 8.47 1.44 11.82
CA HIS A 76 9.56 2.21 12.41
C HIS A 76 8.99 3.33 13.27
N ALA A 77 9.62 3.62 14.41
CA ALA A 77 9.16 4.65 15.36
C ALA A 77 9.04 6.08 14.77
N LEU A 78 9.73 6.34 13.65
CA LEU A 78 9.86 7.67 13.04
C LEU A 78 9.08 7.87 11.75
N GLY A 79 8.53 6.83 11.14
CA GLY A 79 7.82 6.98 9.86
C GLY A 79 7.50 5.67 9.16
N ILE A 80 7.11 5.81 7.89
CA ILE A 80 6.59 4.72 7.05
C ILE A 80 7.44 4.53 5.80
N VAL A 81 7.43 3.31 5.27
CA VAL A 81 7.91 3.05 3.90
C VAL A 81 6.73 3.19 2.95
N LYS A 82 6.75 4.24 2.13
CA LYS A 82 5.69 4.50 1.15
C LYS A 82 5.89 3.72 -0.14
N ASP A 83 7.13 3.58 -0.57
CA ASP A 83 7.53 2.99 -1.84
C ASP A 83 8.92 2.37 -1.74
N VAL A 84 9.28 1.51 -2.69
CA VAL A 84 10.62 0.93 -2.81
C VAL A 84 11.26 1.30 -4.14
N VAL A 85 12.60 1.33 -4.18
CA VAL A 85 13.37 1.72 -5.36
C VAL A 85 14.26 0.55 -5.79
N GLU A 86 14.21 0.22 -7.08
CA GLU A 86 15.03 -0.82 -7.67
C GLU A 86 16.51 -0.40 -7.75
N CYS A 87 17.39 -1.39 -7.69
CA CYS A 87 18.81 -1.22 -7.96
C CYS A 87 19.00 -0.86 -9.44
N GLY A 88 19.58 0.30 -9.71
CA GLY A 88 19.84 0.77 -11.07
C GLY A 88 18.56 1.16 -11.83
N ILE A 89 18.47 0.72 -13.08
CA ILE A 89 17.37 1.11 -13.99
C ILE A 89 16.14 0.22 -13.69
N PRO A 90 14.94 0.81 -13.56
CA PRO A 90 13.73 0.04 -13.29
C PRO A 90 13.49 -1.07 -14.33
N GLY A 91 13.40 -2.32 -13.85
CA GLY A 91 13.22 -3.50 -14.70
C GLY A 91 11.76 -3.79 -15.04
N ARG A 92 11.54 -4.78 -15.91
CA ARG A 92 10.20 -5.32 -16.17
C ARG A 92 9.78 -6.25 -15.05
N VAL A 93 8.49 -6.58 -15.01
CA VAL A 93 7.97 -7.48 -13.98
C VAL A 93 8.51 -8.91 -14.14
N GLU A 94 8.79 -9.32 -15.38
CA GLU A 94 9.38 -10.61 -15.74
C GLU A 94 10.82 -10.75 -15.27
N ASP A 95 11.53 -9.64 -15.07
CA ASP A 95 12.94 -9.66 -14.67
C ASP A 95 13.10 -9.83 -13.15
N ALA A 96 14.22 -10.44 -12.73
CA ALA A 96 14.64 -10.40 -11.33
C ALA A 96 15.01 -8.97 -10.95
N LYS A 97 14.77 -8.58 -9.70
CA LYS A 97 14.98 -7.22 -9.22
C LYS A 97 15.81 -7.25 -7.94
N CYS A 98 16.50 -6.16 -7.69
CA CYS A 98 17.16 -5.90 -6.41
C CYS A 98 16.51 -4.64 -5.84
N ILE A 99 16.20 -4.65 -4.55
CA ILE A 99 15.73 -3.48 -3.81
C ILE A 99 16.77 -3.14 -2.75
N ASN A 100 17.39 -1.97 -2.84
CA ASN A 100 18.37 -1.51 -1.85
C ASN A 100 18.05 -0.13 -1.28
N ARG A 101 16.90 0.43 -1.67
CA ARG A 101 16.47 1.76 -1.25
C ARG A 101 14.96 1.81 -1.06
N VAL A 102 14.53 2.63 -0.12
CA VAL A 102 13.10 2.84 0.18
C VAL A 102 12.79 4.33 0.23
N LEU A 103 11.60 4.69 -0.24
CA LEU A 103 11.03 6.00 0.04
C LEU A 103 10.42 5.96 1.43
N PHE A 104 11.10 6.62 2.37
CA PHE A 104 10.67 6.77 3.74
C PHE A 104 10.01 8.13 3.95
N ILE A 105 8.83 8.15 4.59
CA ILE A 105 8.13 9.38 4.96
C ILE A 105 8.17 9.51 6.48
N PRO A 106 8.98 10.44 7.02
CA PRO A 106 9.06 10.69 8.45
C PRO A 106 7.77 11.34 8.95
N VAL A 107 7.24 10.83 10.05
CA VAL A 107 6.10 11.40 10.77
C VAL A 107 6.54 12.15 12.04
N GLU A 108 7.80 12.01 12.41
CA GLU A 108 8.45 12.69 13.53
C GLU A 108 9.92 12.94 13.19
N ASP A 109 10.52 13.96 13.81
CA ASP A 109 11.96 14.18 13.75
C ASP A 109 12.71 13.10 14.52
N GLY A 110 13.93 12.78 14.08
CA GLY A 110 14.81 11.89 14.83
C GLY A 110 15.95 11.35 13.98
N GLU A 111 16.51 10.23 14.44
CA GLU A 111 17.57 9.51 13.74
C GLU A 111 17.15 8.05 13.53
N ILE A 112 17.14 7.62 12.27
CA ILE A 112 17.09 6.20 11.89
C ILE A 112 18.51 5.68 12.01
N LYS A 113 18.72 4.57 12.71
CA LYS A 113 20.04 3.97 12.88
C LYS A 113 20.25 2.81 11.91
N LYS A 114 21.52 2.54 11.61
CA LYS A 114 21.92 1.32 10.92
C LYS A 114 21.39 0.11 11.68
N ASP A 115 20.94 -0.89 10.93
CA ASP A 115 20.24 -2.08 11.39
C ASP A 115 18.83 -1.85 11.97
N ASP A 116 18.27 -0.64 11.95
CA ASP A 116 16.85 -0.45 12.30
C ASP A 116 15.96 -1.11 11.22
N LEU A 117 14.93 -1.86 11.67
CA LEU A 117 13.86 -2.35 10.81
C LEU A 117 13.00 -1.17 10.37
N VAL A 118 13.04 -0.84 9.08
CA VAL A 118 12.28 0.30 8.54
C VAL A 118 10.97 -0.09 7.88
N GLY A 119 10.85 -1.35 7.44
CA GLY A 119 9.63 -1.86 6.83
C GLY A 119 9.67 -3.36 6.56
N VAL A 120 8.53 -3.87 6.09
CA VAL A 120 8.40 -5.24 5.58
C VAL A 120 7.84 -5.14 4.16
N LEU A 121 8.44 -5.87 3.23
CA LEU A 121 8.06 -5.89 1.83
C LEU A 121 7.29 -7.18 1.52
N LYS A 122 6.07 -7.05 0.98
CA LYS A 122 5.30 -8.20 0.48
C LYS A 122 5.76 -8.50 -0.94
N VAL A 123 6.16 -9.74 -1.20
CA VAL A 123 6.55 -10.24 -2.53
C VAL A 123 5.46 -11.19 -3.04
N PHE A 124 4.74 -10.72 -4.06
CA PHE A 124 3.65 -11.44 -4.70
C PHE A 124 4.16 -12.12 -5.98
N TYR A 125 4.09 -13.43 -6.02
CA TYR A 125 4.41 -14.21 -7.20
C TYR A 125 3.25 -14.15 -8.20
N ILE A 126 3.57 -13.89 -9.46
CA ILE A 126 2.59 -13.75 -10.52
C ILE A 126 2.96 -14.60 -11.73
N ARG A 127 1.97 -14.83 -12.58
CA ARG A 127 2.17 -15.33 -13.94
C ARG A 127 1.58 -14.34 -14.92
N THR A 128 2.41 -13.93 -15.87
CA THR A 128 2.16 -12.90 -16.86
C THR A 128 1.70 -13.53 -18.19
N GLY A 129 0.84 -12.84 -18.97
CA GLY A 129 0.55 -13.20 -20.37
C GLY A 129 -0.92 -13.39 -20.77
N MET A 130 -1.24 -13.25 -22.06
CA MET A 130 -2.60 -13.33 -22.64
C MET A 130 -3.29 -14.68 -22.43
N LEU A 131 -2.53 -15.78 -22.46
CA LEU A 131 -3.03 -17.15 -22.25
C LEU A 131 -3.54 -17.42 -20.83
N SER A 132 -3.15 -16.59 -19.85
CA SER A 132 -3.70 -16.67 -18.48
C SER A 132 -5.20 -16.35 -18.40
N LYS A 133 -5.75 -15.68 -19.43
CA LYS A 133 -7.20 -15.42 -19.56
C LYS A 133 -7.98 -16.58 -20.18
N LEU A 134 -7.34 -17.42 -20.99
CA LEU A 134 -8.02 -18.41 -21.85
C LEU A 134 -7.93 -19.84 -21.35
N LEU A 135 -6.84 -20.18 -20.67
CA LEU A 135 -6.59 -21.52 -20.15
C LEU A 135 -6.43 -21.41 -18.64
N GLY A 136 -7.23 -22.17 -17.90
CA GLY A 136 -7.03 -22.40 -16.48
C GLY A 136 -5.62 -22.93 -16.26
N LEU A 137 -4.70 -22.04 -15.93
CA LEU A 137 -3.29 -22.37 -15.73
C LEU A 137 -3.02 -22.45 -14.23
N ASN A 138 -2.28 -23.51 -13.88
CA ASN A 138 -1.77 -23.75 -12.54
C ASN A 138 -1.06 -22.49 -11.99
N PRO A 139 -1.13 -22.24 -10.66
CA PRO A 139 -0.36 -21.18 -10.01
C PRO A 139 1.12 -21.20 -10.42
N PRO A 140 1.82 -20.04 -10.41
CA PRO A 140 3.26 -20.05 -10.65
C PRO A 140 3.95 -20.94 -9.60
N LYS A 141 5.02 -21.65 -10.00
CA LYS A 141 5.87 -22.35 -9.03
C LYS A 141 6.57 -21.31 -8.17
N VAL A 142 6.54 -21.50 -6.87
CA VAL A 142 7.11 -20.56 -5.89
C VAL A 142 8.16 -21.31 -5.07
N GLU A 143 9.40 -20.81 -5.08
CA GLU A 143 10.43 -21.21 -4.13
C GLU A 143 10.53 -20.13 -3.06
N LEU A 144 10.24 -20.51 -1.82
CA LEU A 144 10.29 -19.59 -0.69
C LEU A 144 11.72 -19.53 -0.15
N ARG A 145 12.21 -18.31 0.11
CA ARG A 145 13.53 -18.11 0.68
C ARG A 145 13.39 -17.93 2.19
N LYS A 146 13.77 -18.94 2.95
CA LYS A 146 13.93 -18.81 4.40
C LYS A 146 15.29 -18.21 4.70
N HIS A 147 15.29 -17.05 5.31
CA HIS A 147 16.50 -16.47 5.88
C HIS A 147 16.14 -15.71 7.16
N VAL A 148 17.09 -15.69 8.09
CA VAL A 148 16.96 -15.01 9.38
C VAL A 148 17.84 -13.78 9.33
N SER A 149 17.23 -12.62 9.57
CA SER A 149 17.95 -11.37 9.70
C SER A 149 17.92 -10.88 11.13
N GLU A 150 19.00 -10.24 11.57
CA GLU A 150 18.99 -9.49 12.82
C GLU A 150 18.79 -8.00 12.53
N ALA A 151 17.82 -7.40 13.23
CA ALA A 151 17.51 -5.97 13.12
C ALA A 151 17.04 -5.42 14.46
N ASN A 152 17.08 -4.10 14.61
CA ASN A 152 16.44 -3.43 15.73
C ASN A 152 14.98 -3.18 15.37
N ILE A 153 14.06 -3.80 16.10
CA ILE A 153 12.65 -3.42 16.09
C ILE A 153 12.54 -2.10 16.84
N THR A 154 11.93 -1.09 16.22
CA THR A 154 11.80 0.24 16.82
C THR A 154 10.35 0.60 17.06
N TRP A 155 10.09 1.28 18.17
CA TRP A 155 8.77 1.83 18.44
C TRP A 155 8.85 3.07 19.29
N ARG A 156 7.71 3.77 19.37
CA ARG A 156 7.53 4.92 20.23
C ARG A 156 6.57 4.60 21.35
N ASP A 157 6.93 4.99 22.56
CA ASP A 157 6.03 4.98 23.71
C ASP A 157 6.37 6.18 24.62
N ASN A 158 5.35 6.89 25.08
CA ASN A 158 5.48 8.09 25.93
C ASN A 158 6.56 9.10 25.47
N GLY A 159 6.64 9.34 24.15
CA GLY A 159 7.60 10.27 23.56
C GLY A 159 9.02 9.70 23.34
N ASN A 160 9.35 8.57 23.95
CA ASN A 160 10.66 7.90 23.83
C ASN A 160 10.69 6.93 22.65
N ILE A 161 11.86 6.80 22.03
CA ILE A 161 12.12 5.80 20.98
C ILE A 161 12.86 4.63 21.61
N TYR A 162 12.26 3.45 21.48
CA TYR A 162 12.84 2.20 21.94
C TYR A 162 13.40 1.42 20.75
N ARG A 163 14.45 0.64 21.02
CA ARG A 163 15.10 -0.26 20.05
C ARG A 163 15.38 -1.57 20.74
N GLU A 164 14.92 -2.66 20.14
CA GLU A 164 15.21 -4.01 20.61
C GLU A 164 15.76 -4.84 19.47
N ARG A 165 16.97 -5.39 19.66
CA ARG A 165 17.57 -6.30 18.69
C ARG A 165 16.79 -7.60 18.70
N ALA A 166 16.32 -8.04 17.53
CA ALA A 166 15.58 -9.27 17.36
C ALA A 166 16.03 -10.03 16.12
N LYS A 167 15.92 -11.36 16.18
CA LYS A 167 15.98 -12.23 15.00
C LYS A 167 14.60 -12.24 14.34
N ILE A 168 14.56 -11.90 13.07
CA ILE A 168 13.35 -11.78 12.27
C ILE A 168 13.50 -12.74 11.09
N GLU A 169 12.57 -13.67 10.98
CA GLU A 169 12.54 -14.63 9.88
C GLU A 169 11.73 -14.06 8.72
N ALA A 170 12.29 -14.14 7.52
CA ALA A 170 11.51 -14.01 6.30
C ALA A 170 10.66 -15.28 6.15
N PHE A 171 9.35 -15.13 5.94
CA PHE A 171 8.45 -16.27 5.81
C PHE A 171 7.39 -16.06 4.73
N GLY A 172 6.95 -17.19 4.16
CA GLY A 172 5.82 -17.26 3.26
C GLY A 172 4.51 -17.52 3.98
N TYR A 173 3.42 -16.99 3.44
CA TYR A 173 2.05 -17.21 3.95
C TYR A 173 1.06 -17.36 2.80
N THR A 174 -0.03 -18.07 3.07
CA THR A 174 -1.14 -18.22 2.11
C THR A 174 -2.09 -17.04 2.22
N ARG A 175 -2.68 -16.60 1.11
CA ARG A 175 -3.65 -15.50 1.10
C ARG A 175 -5.07 -16.03 0.89
N SER A 176 -6.01 -15.51 1.66
CA SER A 176 -7.44 -15.79 1.48
C SER A 176 -8.06 -15.09 0.27
N HIS A 177 -7.47 -13.98 -0.19
CA HIS A 177 -8.10 -13.03 -1.11
C HIS A 177 -9.39 -12.38 -0.56
N ILE A 178 -9.74 -12.63 0.71
CA ILE A 178 -10.92 -12.10 1.37
C ILE A 178 -10.51 -10.81 2.09
N GLY A 179 -11.15 -9.70 1.71
CA GLY A 179 -10.96 -8.38 2.30
C GLY A 179 -12.21 -7.92 3.05
N VAL A 180 -12.03 -7.34 4.24
CA VAL A 180 -13.08 -6.61 4.96
C VAL A 180 -12.69 -5.14 5.01
N TRP A 181 -13.66 -4.24 4.79
CA TRP A 181 -13.39 -2.80 4.93
C TRP A 181 -13.55 -2.36 6.37
N GLU A 182 -12.56 -1.61 6.85
CA GLU A 182 -12.67 -0.84 8.09
C GLU A 182 -12.54 0.64 7.78
N THR A 183 -13.46 1.43 8.33
CA THR A 183 -13.49 2.88 8.29
C THR A 183 -12.39 3.45 9.20
N LEU A 184 -11.70 4.48 8.73
CA LEU A 184 -10.79 5.28 9.56
C LEU A 184 -11.48 6.61 9.85
N ILE A 185 -11.96 6.78 11.09
CA ILE A 185 -12.74 7.95 11.50
C ILE A 185 -11.94 8.76 12.49
N ALA A 186 -11.75 10.05 12.20
CA ALA A 186 -11.03 10.96 13.09
C ALA A 186 -11.69 11.02 14.47
N ASP A 187 -10.87 10.89 15.52
CA ASP A 187 -11.27 11.03 16.92
C ASP A 187 -10.77 12.36 17.53
N GLU A 188 -10.28 13.25 16.68
CA GLU A 188 -9.79 14.58 17.05
C GLU A 188 -9.99 15.60 15.92
N ASP A 189 -9.90 16.88 16.28
CA ASP A 189 -9.87 17.99 15.34
C ASP A 189 -8.42 18.34 15.01
N VAL A 190 -8.08 18.42 13.72
CA VAL A 190 -6.73 18.78 13.23
C VAL A 190 -6.83 19.80 12.11
N SER A 191 -6.15 20.93 12.26
CA SER A 191 -5.90 21.85 11.15
C SER A 191 -4.63 21.42 10.42
N VAL A 192 -4.69 21.33 9.10
CA VAL A 192 -3.57 20.91 8.26
C VAL A 192 -3.29 21.95 7.18
N ARG A 193 -2.01 22.09 6.85
CA ARG A 193 -1.52 22.79 5.67
C ARG A 193 -1.09 21.77 4.62
N LYS A 194 -1.18 22.13 3.36
CA LYS A 194 -0.66 21.34 2.25
C LYS A 194 0.80 20.97 2.51
N GLY A 195 1.12 19.69 2.34
CA GLY A 195 2.45 19.12 2.61
C GLY A 195 2.61 18.58 4.02
N ASP A 196 1.72 18.89 4.96
CA ASP A 196 1.79 18.34 6.31
C ASP A 196 1.64 16.81 6.28
N VAL A 197 2.54 16.13 6.98
CA VAL A 197 2.39 14.71 7.34
C VAL A 197 2.09 14.64 8.83
N VAL A 198 0.86 14.23 9.17
CA VAL A 198 0.36 14.24 10.55
C VAL A 198 -0.14 12.87 10.97
N ARG A 199 0.02 12.56 12.27
CA ARG A 199 -0.65 11.43 12.91
C ARG A 199 -1.99 11.91 13.43
N ILE A 200 -3.07 11.31 12.96
CA ILE A 200 -4.43 11.63 13.38
C ILE A 200 -4.93 10.48 14.24
N ARG A 201 -5.36 10.75 15.48
CA ARG A 201 -6.10 9.80 16.31
C ARG A 201 -7.38 9.43 15.60
N ILE A 202 -7.63 8.13 15.53
CA ILE A 202 -8.86 7.58 14.97
C ILE A 202 -9.59 6.77 16.02
N ARG A 203 -10.88 6.52 15.78
CA ARG A 203 -11.61 5.48 16.51
C ARG A 203 -10.85 4.15 16.38
N GLU A 204 -10.72 3.45 17.50
CA GLU A 204 -9.93 2.21 17.55
C GLU A 204 -10.49 1.18 16.55
N VAL A 205 -9.63 0.69 15.66
CA VAL A 205 -9.92 -0.47 14.81
C VAL A 205 -9.19 -1.68 15.39
N LYS A 206 -9.97 -2.68 15.81
CA LYS A 206 -9.45 -3.96 16.28
C LYS A 206 -9.22 -4.88 15.10
N LEU A 207 -8.01 -5.41 15.01
CA LEU A 207 -7.64 -6.36 13.98
C LEU A 207 -7.45 -7.74 14.61
N PRO A 208 -8.15 -8.77 14.11
CA PRO A 208 -7.92 -10.14 14.53
C PRO A 208 -6.48 -10.61 14.28
N PRO A 209 -6.04 -11.69 14.94
CA PRO A 209 -4.84 -12.41 14.56
C PRO A 209 -4.80 -12.77 13.09
N SER A 210 -3.61 -12.95 12.54
CA SER A 210 -3.40 -13.44 11.17
C SER A 210 -4.06 -12.54 10.12
N THR A 211 -3.97 -11.22 10.34
CA THR A 211 -4.44 -10.21 9.41
C THR A 211 -3.34 -9.26 8.96
N VAL A 212 -3.47 -8.78 7.72
CA VAL A 212 -2.67 -7.70 7.16
C VAL A 212 -3.59 -6.61 6.67
N VAL A 213 -3.16 -5.36 6.74
CA VAL A 213 -3.97 -4.23 6.28
C VAL A 213 -3.30 -3.47 5.15
N VAL A 214 -4.13 -2.85 4.32
CA VAL A 214 -3.71 -1.99 3.20
C VAL A 214 -4.70 -0.83 3.10
N PRO A 215 -4.27 0.43 3.28
CA PRO A 215 -5.08 1.60 2.98
C PRO A 215 -5.65 1.51 1.57
N LEU A 216 -6.93 1.83 1.44
CA LEU A 216 -7.54 1.96 0.13
C LEU A 216 -6.90 3.15 -0.58
N SER A 217 -6.35 2.90 -1.77
CA SER A 217 -5.66 3.92 -2.55
C SER A 217 -6.64 4.73 -3.40
N ILE A 218 -7.59 5.37 -2.72
CA ILE A 218 -8.47 6.40 -3.26
C ILE A 218 -8.68 7.42 -2.14
N MET A 219 -8.35 8.67 -2.40
CA MET A 219 -8.52 9.77 -1.45
C MET A 219 -9.98 9.82 -0.95
N ARG A 220 -10.18 9.67 0.38
CA ARG A 220 -11.51 9.65 1.02
C ARG A 220 -11.86 10.93 1.77
N HIS A 221 -10.93 11.86 1.90
CA HIS A 221 -11.12 13.13 2.62
C HIS A 221 -10.73 14.31 1.74
N ALA A 222 -11.42 15.45 1.86
CA ALA A 222 -11.10 16.64 1.09
C ALA A 222 -9.66 17.13 1.32
N CYS A 223 -9.17 17.17 2.55
CA CYS A 223 -7.85 17.74 2.83
C CYS A 223 -6.66 16.88 2.37
N GLY A 224 -6.83 15.57 2.12
CA GLY A 224 -5.70 14.70 1.82
C GLY A 224 -5.99 13.20 1.91
N THR A 225 -4.93 12.41 2.03
CA THR A 225 -4.99 10.94 1.98
C THR A 225 -4.30 10.28 3.18
N VAL A 226 -4.80 9.10 3.55
CA VAL A 226 -4.13 8.22 4.52
C VAL A 226 -3.05 7.42 3.81
N LEU A 227 -1.81 7.59 4.24
CA LEU A 227 -0.66 6.87 3.71
C LEU A 227 -0.45 5.51 4.39
N ASP A 228 -0.71 5.44 5.70
CA ASP A 228 -0.55 4.22 6.50
C ASP A 228 -1.34 4.32 7.82
N VAL A 229 -1.31 3.26 8.61
CA VAL A 229 -1.89 3.19 9.95
C VAL A 229 -0.85 2.86 11.02
N VAL A 230 -1.17 3.20 12.27
CA VAL A 230 -0.24 3.08 13.40
C VAL A 230 -0.86 2.24 14.50
N GLU A 231 -0.14 1.19 14.87
CA GLU A 231 -0.28 0.50 16.15
C GLU A 231 0.66 1.17 17.16
N LEU A 232 0.15 1.54 18.33
CA LEU A 232 0.95 2.16 19.39
C LEU A 232 1.69 1.10 20.22
N GLY A 233 2.90 1.45 20.67
CA GLY A 233 3.74 0.56 21.46
C GLY A 233 4.58 -0.37 20.59
N LYS A 234 5.10 -1.44 21.21
CA LYS A 234 5.96 -2.41 20.52
C LYS A 234 5.19 -3.08 19.37
N PRO A 235 5.74 -3.19 18.14
CA PRO A 235 5.02 -3.74 17.02
C PRO A 235 4.73 -5.21 17.26
N ARG A 236 3.47 -5.61 17.07
CA ARG A 236 3.06 -7.00 17.28
C ARG A 236 3.36 -7.88 16.08
N LYS A 237 3.54 -9.16 16.36
CA LYS A 237 3.62 -10.22 15.34
C LYS A 237 2.26 -10.37 14.66
N VAL A 238 2.23 -10.97 13.48
CA VAL A 238 1.01 -11.07 12.68
C VAL A 238 -0.04 -11.98 13.33
N GLU A 239 0.40 -13.00 14.06
CA GLU A 239 -0.39 -13.98 14.82
C GLU A 239 -1.06 -13.38 16.07
N GLU A 240 -0.76 -12.13 16.41
CA GLU A 240 -1.35 -11.43 17.54
C GLU A 240 -2.46 -10.47 17.08
N GLU A 241 -3.47 -10.27 17.94
CA GLU A 241 -4.43 -9.18 17.78
C GLU A 241 -3.72 -7.83 17.77
N LYS A 242 -4.22 -6.88 16.95
CA LYS A 242 -3.67 -5.52 16.85
C LYS A 242 -4.75 -4.49 17.10
N ARG A 243 -4.32 -3.31 17.57
CA ARG A 243 -5.22 -2.17 17.79
C ARG A 243 -4.67 -0.94 17.09
N ILE A 244 -5.34 -0.55 16.01
CA ILE A 244 -5.00 0.63 15.25
C ILE A 244 -5.70 1.83 15.88
N LYS A 245 -4.91 2.83 16.28
CA LYS A 245 -5.42 4.03 16.99
C LYS A 245 -5.04 5.34 16.31
N GLN A 246 -4.14 5.30 15.33
CA GLN A 246 -3.80 6.48 14.55
C GLN A 246 -3.65 6.13 13.07
N ALA A 247 -3.85 7.13 12.22
CA ALA A 247 -3.53 7.08 10.80
C ALA A 247 -2.45 8.12 10.48
N VAL A 248 -1.53 7.77 9.58
CA VAL A 248 -0.58 8.71 8.98
C VAL A 248 -1.27 9.36 7.78
N PHE A 249 -1.45 10.67 7.84
CA PHE A 249 -2.19 11.44 6.85
C PHE A 249 -1.28 12.45 6.16
N LEU A 250 -1.32 12.48 4.83
CA LEU A 250 -0.68 13.50 4.00
C LEU A 250 -1.72 14.51 3.55
N ALA A 251 -1.56 15.75 3.99
CA ALA A 251 -2.38 16.86 3.55
C ALA A 251 -1.97 17.29 2.13
N VAL A 252 -2.92 17.19 1.21
CA VAL A 252 -2.75 17.61 -0.19
C VAL A 252 -3.20 19.05 -0.39
N GLU A 253 -4.04 19.53 0.52
CA GLU A 253 -4.65 20.85 0.49
C GLU A 253 -4.84 21.34 1.92
N ASP A 254 -4.84 22.66 2.10
CA ASP A 254 -5.15 23.27 3.39
C ASP A 254 -6.57 22.94 3.83
N GLY A 255 -6.77 22.82 5.15
CA GLY A 255 -8.12 22.70 5.70
C GLY A 255 -8.15 22.17 7.13
N LYS A 256 -9.35 21.75 7.52
CA LYS A 256 -9.62 21.19 8.85
C LYS A 256 -10.24 19.80 8.71
N ILE A 257 -9.70 18.87 9.48
CA ILE A 257 -10.24 17.53 9.73
C ILE A 257 -10.94 17.62 11.09
N GLU A 258 -12.18 17.19 11.17
CA GLU A 258 -12.99 17.27 12.38
C GLU A 258 -13.25 15.87 12.94
N LYS A 259 -13.43 15.80 14.26
CA LYS A 259 -13.85 14.56 14.91
C LYS A 259 -15.15 14.05 14.29
N GLY A 260 -15.14 12.78 13.89
CA GLY A 260 -16.23 12.09 13.18
C GLY A 260 -16.09 12.08 11.65
N ASP A 261 -15.10 12.77 11.08
CA ASP A 261 -14.81 12.73 9.64
C ASP A 261 -14.21 11.38 9.23
N LEU A 262 -14.70 10.82 8.13
CA LEU A 262 -14.07 9.68 7.48
C LEU A 262 -12.81 10.15 6.76
N ILE A 263 -11.64 9.81 7.29
CA ILE A 263 -10.35 10.22 6.71
C ILE A 263 -9.79 9.19 5.73
N GLY A 264 -10.22 7.93 5.84
CA GLY A 264 -9.72 6.83 5.02
C GLY A 264 -10.51 5.54 5.23
N VAL A 265 -10.13 4.51 4.48
CA VAL A 265 -10.62 3.14 4.63
C VAL A 265 -9.41 2.22 4.51
N ILE A 266 -9.34 1.17 5.32
CA ILE A 266 -8.35 0.09 5.17
C ILE A 266 -9.04 -1.19 4.75
N ASN A 267 -8.31 -1.99 3.97
CA ASN A 267 -8.69 -3.35 3.65
C ASN A 267 -7.98 -4.28 4.62
N VAL A 268 -8.73 -5.07 5.37
CA VAL A 268 -8.23 -6.10 6.27
C VAL A 268 -8.28 -7.44 5.54
N TYR A 269 -7.12 -8.02 5.29
CA TYR A 269 -6.98 -9.32 4.62
C TYR A 269 -6.55 -10.39 5.61
N TYR A 270 -7.18 -11.55 5.52
CA TYR A 270 -6.81 -12.72 6.31
C TYR A 270 -5.69 -13.49 5.63
N VAL A 271 -4.68 -13.86 6.42
CA VAL A 271 -3.48 -14.56 5.97
C VAL A 271 -3.29 -15.88 6.69
N GLY A 272 -2.75 -16.85 5.97
CA GLY A 272 -2.63 -18.24 6.35
C GLY A 272 -1.27 -18.50 6.98
N LEU A 273 -1.29 -18.69 8.29
CA LEU A 273 -0.16 -19.15 9.11
C LEU A 273 -0.58 -20.42 9.84
N THR A 274 0.32 -21.08 10.57
CA THR A 274 -0.07 -22.22 11.39
C THR A 274 -1.15 -21.81 12.40
N GLY A 275 -2.31 -22.50 12.40
CA GLY A 275 -3.37 -22.29 13.40
C GLY A 275 -4.30 -21.08 13.20
N VAL A 276 -4.63 -20.70 11.96
CA VAL A 276 -5.62 -19.62 11.70
C VAL A 276 -6.96 -19.93 12.36
N ARG A 277 -7.46 -19.00 13.16
CA ARG A 277 -8.84 -19.01 13.66
C ARG A 277 -9.71 -18.11 12.79
N SER A 278 -10.91 -18.58 12.45
CA SER A 278 -11.90 -17.74 11.78
C SER A 278 -12.50 -16.75 12.78
N ILE A 279 -11.98 -15.53 12.80
CA ILE A 279 -12.52 -14.46 13.63
C ILE A 279 -12.85 -13.28 12.71
N ILE A 280 -14.07 -13.33 12.15
CA ILE A 280 -14.75 -12.14 11.64
C ILE A 280 -15.81 -11.80 12.67
N GLU A 281 -15.54 -10.78 13.48
CA GLU A 281 -16.50 -10.23 14.44
C GLU A 281 -17.77 -9.77 13.72
N ASP A 282 -18.91 -9.86 14.41
CA ASP A 282 -20.12 -9.19 13.92
C ASP A 282 -19.86 -7.69 13.92
N LYS A 283 -20.23 -7.06 12.81
CA LYS A 283 -20.10 -5.62 12.62
C LYS A 283 -21.47 -5.01 12.52
N VAL A 284 -21.61 -3.83 13.11
CA VAL A 284 -22.82 -3.03 13.03
C VAL A 284 -22.62 -1.87 12.05
N PRO A 285 -23.70 -1.34 11.44
CA PRO A 285 -23.61 -0.16 10.61
C PRO A 285 -23.02 1.02 11.38
N GLU A 286 -22.09 1.74 10.75
CA GLU A 286 -21.42 2.88 11.38
C GLU A 286 -21.83 4.19 10.72
N ARG A 287 -22.18 5.20 11.54
CA ARG A 287 -22.39 6.57 11.07
C ARG A 287 -21.06 7.29 10.91
N VAL A 288 -20.81 7.79 9.72
CA VAL A 288 -19.58 8.51 9.36
C VAL A 288 -19.91 9.82 8.65
N ARG A 289 -19.02 10.81 8.76
CA ARG A 289 -19.12 12.06 7.99
C ARG A 289 -18.19 12.00 6.78
N LEU A 290 -18.77 11.86 5.59
CA LEU A 290 -18.00 11.98 4.35
C LEU A 290 -17.64 13.46 4.14
N VAL A 291 -16.36 13.71 3.85
CA VAL A 291 -15.85 15.05 3.57
C VAL A 291 -15.16 15.04 2.22
N TYR A 292 -15.73 15.72 1.24
CA TYR A 292 -15.23 15.72 -0.13
C TYR A 292 -15.38 17.09 -0.78
N ARG A 293 -14.60 17.35 -1.83
CA ARG A 293 -14.73 18.57 -2.62
C ARG A 293 -15.78 18.43 -3.72
N LYS A 294 -16.48 19.53 -3.99
CA LYS A 294 -17.31 19.71 -5.18
C LYS A 294 -17.03 21.11 -5.72
N GLY A 295 -16.09 21.20 -6.67
CA GLY A 295 -15.46 22.46 -7.04
C GLY A 295 -14.66 23.03 -5.86
N GLU A 296 -14.82 24.31 -5.57
CA GLU A 296 -14.13 25.00 -4.47
C GLU A 296 -14.76 24.73 -3.09
N LYS A 297 -15.95 24.12 -3.04
CA LYS A 297 -16.68 23.88 -1.79
C LYS A 297 -16.30 22.54 -1.19
N ILE A 298 -16.10 22.53 0.13
CA ILE A 298 -16.03 21.28 0.91
C ILE A 298 -17.44 20.93 1.38
N ILE A 299 -17.88 19.72 1.03
CA ILE A 299 -19.16 19.17 1.46
C ILE A 299 -18.91 18.19 2.61
N ARG A 300 -19.68 18.33 3.68
CA ARG A 300 -19.76 17.38 4.80
C ARG A 300 -21.13 16.73 4.76
N LYS A 301 -21.17 15.40 4.66
CA LYS A 301 -22.42 14.64 4.59
C LYS A 301 -22.34 13.44 5.52
N GLU A 302 -23.27 13.34 6.45
CA GLU A 302 -23.42 12.13 7.25
C GLU A 302 -24.04 11.01 6.40
N VAL A 303 -23.46 9.82 6.51
CA VAL A 303 -23.96 8.59 5.89
C VAL A 303 -23.80 7.44 6.87
N THR A 304 -24.60 6.40 6.68
CA THR A 304 -24.43 5.13 7.36
C THR A 304 -23.69 4.19 6.41
N VAL A 305 -22.59 3.61 6.88
CA VAL A 305 -21.81 2.61 6.16
C VAL A 305 -22.19 1.24 6.69
N GLU A 306 -22.82 0.44 5.84
CA GLU A 306 -23.09 -0.96 6.12
C GLU A 306 -21.77 -1.74 6.09
N PRO A 307 -21.51 -2.63 7.06
CA PRO A 307 -20.31 -3.44 7.04
C PRO A 307 -20.41 -4.50 5.95
N PHE A 308 -19.36 -4.60 5.15
CA PHE A 308 -19.27 -5.58 4.09
C PHE A 308 -17.83 -6.07 3.94
N GLY A 309 -17.69 -7.17 3.22
CA GLY A 309 -16.40 -7.61 2.72
C GLY A 309 -16.53 -8.05 1.28
N TYR A 310 -15.42 -8.54 0.75
CA TYR A 310 -15.35 -8.99 -0.61
C TYR A 310 -14.32 -10.10 -0.76
N VAL A 311 -14.51 -10.94 -1.78
CA VAL A 311 -13.48 -11.85 -2.25
C VAL A 311 -12.92 -11.33 -3.57
N ARG A 312 -11.59 -11.32 -3.66
CA ARG A 312 -10.86 -10.77 -4.79
C ARG A 312 -10.48 -11.85 -5.79
N SER A 313 -10.70 -11.59 -7.07
CA SER A 313 -10.20 -12.45 -8.14
C SER A 313 -8.68 -12.63 -8.02
N PRO A 314 -8.15 -13.86 -8.16
CA PRO A 314 -6.70 -14.08 -8.26
C PRO A 314 -6.13 -13.60 -9.60
N VAL A 315 -7.01 -13.32 -10.58
CA VAL A 315 -6.68 -12.69 -11.86
C VAL A 315 -6.96 -11.20 -11.79
N ALA A 316 -5.99 -10.40 -12.19
CA ALA A 316 -6.04 -8.95 -12.18
C ALA A 316 -5.40 -8.37 -13.44
N ARG A 317 -5.49 -7.05 -13.61
CA ARG A 317 -4.86 -6.33 -14.70
C ARG A 317 -4.13 -5.09 -14.21
N TRP A 318 -3.18 -4.62 -15.00
CA TRP A 318 -2.54 -3.33 -14.77
C TRP A 318 -3.11 -2.24 -15.65
N GLU A 319 -3.21 -1.05 -15.07
CA GLU A 319 -3.42 0.20 -15.78
C GLU A 319 -2.30 1.19 -15.45
N ALA A 320 -1.80 1.86 -16.48
CA ALA A 320 -0.71 2.81 -16.33
C ALA A 320 -1.23 4.21 -16.00
N LEU A 321 -0.61 4.86 -15.03
CA LEU A 321 -0.84 6.27 -14.71
C LEU A 321 0.10 7.11 -15.57
N ILE A 322 -0.40 7.63 -16.68
CA ILE A 322 0.37 8.46 -17.60
C ILE A 322 -0.04 9.92 -17.44
N ALA A 323 0.92 10.81 -17.25
CA ALA A 323 0.67 12.24 -17.16
C ALA A 323 -0.04 12.77 -18.41
N ASP A 324 -1.06 13.59 -18.19
CA ASP A 324 -1.85 14.30 -19.21
C ASP A 324 -1.62 15.82 -19.12
N GLU A 325 -0.52 16.20 -18.47
CA GLU A 325 -0.03 17.57 -18.36
C GLU A 325 1.45 17.59 -18.01
N THR A 326 2.10 18.73 -18.27
CA THR A 326 3.38 19.08 -17.67
C THR A 326 3.12 19.86 -16.37
N ARG A 327 3.81 19.49 -15.30
CA ARG A 327 3.63 20.06 -13.97
C ARG A 327 4.97 20.23 -13.26
N GLU A 328 5.25 21.45 -12.81
CA GLU A 328 6.39 21.74 -11.94
C GLU A 328 6.26 21.03 -10.59
N LEU A 329 7.40 20.59 -10.08
CA LEU A 329 7.54 19.84 -8.85
C LEU A 329 8.45 20.60 -7.88
N ARG A 330 8.06 20.59 -6.62
CA ARG A 330 8.87 21.07 -5.50
C ARG A 330 9.04 19.95 -4.50
N TYR A 331 10.26 19.75 -4.04
CA TYR A 331 10.62 18.72 -3.07
C TYR A 331 9.66 18.72 -1.87
N GLY A 332 9.09 17.55 -1.56
CA GLY A 332 8.22 17.35 -0.39
C GLY A 332 6.82 17.98 -0.50
N GLU A 333 6.55 18.82 -1.51
CA GLU A 333 5.23 19.43 -1.69
C GLU A 333 4.33 18.51 -2.55
N PRO A 334 3.28 17.89 -2.00
CA PRO A 334 2.40 17.04 -2.78
C PRO A 334 1.69 17.87 -3.87
N VAL A 335 1.59 17.31 -5.06
CA VAL A 335 0.99 17.98 -6.21
C VAL A 335 -0.05 17.08 -6.88
N VAL A 336 -1.18 17.68 -7.24
CA VAL A 336 -2.18 16.99 -8.05
C VAL A 336 -1.76 17.06 -9.51
N VAL A 337 -1.62 15.89 -10.15
CA VAL A 337 -1.24 15.76 -11.56
C VAL A 337 -2.37 15.10 -12.32
N ARG A 338 -2.78 15.69 -13.44
CA ARG A 338 -3.71 15.07 -14.39
C ARG A 338 -3.07 13.87 -15.05
N VAL A 339 -3.84 12.81 -15.16
CA VAL A 339 -3.47 11.59 -15.85
C VAL A 339 -4.48 11.27 -16.94
N LYS A 340 -4.03 10.55 -17.96
CA LYS A 340 -4.90 10.06 -19.03
C LYS A 340 -6.04 9.29 -18.39
N LYS A 341 -7.27 9.57 -18.83
CA LYS A 341 -8.49 9.00 -18.26
C LYS A 341 -8.45 7.48 -18.20
N ILE A 342 -8.64 6.92 -17.00
CA ILE A 342 -8.76 5.47 -16.77
C ILE A 342 -10.15 5.18 -16.23
N ARG A 343 -10.90 4.30 -16.92
CA ARG A 343 -12.19 3.81 -16.44
C ARG A 343 -11.99 2.69 -15.42
N VAL A 344 -12.55 2.86 -14.23
CA VAL A 344 -12.63 1.83 -13.19
C VAL A 344 -13.99 1.13 -13.35
N PRO A 345 -14.04 -0.16 -13.72
CA PRO A 345 -15.30 -0.88 -13.82
C PRO A 345 -16.00 -1.01 -12.46
N PRO A 346 -17.32 -1.25 -12.45
CA PRO A 346 -18.04 -1.77 -11.29
C PRO A 346 -17.30 -2.95 -10.64
N ASN A 347 -17.45 -3.08 -9.32
CA ASN A 347 -16.89 -4.18 -8.54
C ASN A 347 -15.37 -4.33 -8.73
N THR A 348 -14.65 -3.22 -8.73
CA THR A 348 -13.18 -3.19 -8.89
C THR A 348 -12.51 -2.49 -7.71
N VAL A 349 -11.58 -3.18 -7.05
CA VAL A 349 -10.68 -2.59 -6.06
C VAL A 349 -9.33 -2.35 -6.70
N ILE A 350 -8.72 -1.21 -6.36
CA ILE A 350 -7.50 -0.72 -7.01
C ILE A 350 -6.37 -0.53 -5.99
N TYR A 351 -5.16 -0.90 -6.38
CA TYR A 351 -3.95 -0.75 -5.56
C TYR A 351 -2.76 -0.29 -6.41
N PRO A 352 -2.00 0.73 -5.99
CA PRO A 352 -0.77 1.09 -6.67
C PRO A 352 0.24 -0.05 -6.58
N LEU A 353 0.98 -0.26 -7.66
CA LEU A 353 2.21 -1.02 -7.61
C LEU A 353 3.25 -0.13 -6.93
N GLN A 354 3.53 -0.43 -5.67
CA GLN A 354 4.44 0.35 -4.82
C GLN A 354 5.88 -0.08 -5.10
N ILE A 355 6.31 0.25 -6.31
CA ILE A 355 7.69 0.28 -6.77
C ILE A 355 7.85 1.55 -7.60
N MET A 356 8.79 2.41 -7.24
CA MET A 356 8.89 3.75 -7.80
C MET A 356 9.21 3.70 -9.30
N ARG A 357 8.39 4.36 -10.13
CA ARG A 357 8.51 4.35 -11.61
C ARG A 357 8.83 5.71 -12.23
N HIS A 358 9.08 6.74 -11.42
CA HIS A 358 9.36 8.08 -11.91
C HIS A 358 10.50 8.74 -11.13
N ALA A 359 11.55 9.22 -11.79
CA ALA A 359 12.75 9.77 -11.13
C ALA A 359 12.48 10.92 -10.15
N TYR A 360 11.41 11.68 -10.34
CA TYR A 360 11.12 12.82 -9.45
C TYR A 360 10.27 12.48 -8.24
N GLY A 361 9.70 11.27 -8.13
CA GLY A 361 8.87 10.92 -6.99
C GLY A 361 7.90 9.76 -7.20
N SER A 362 6.93 9.63 -6.30
CA SER A 362 5.99 8.52 -6.28
C SER A 362 4.55 8.99 -6.26
N VAL A 363 3.65 8.18 -6.81
CA VAL A 363 2.21 8.40 -6.65
C VAL A 363 1.81 8.07 -5.22
N ALA A 364 1.43 9.10 -4.47
CA ALA A 364 0.93 8.97 -3.11
C ALA A 364 -0.42 8.25 -3.10
N ASP A 365 -1.36 8.74 -3.90
CA ASP A 365 -2.72 8.22 -3.97
C ASP A 365 -3.47 8.67 -5.24
N ILE A 366 -4.65 8.11 -5.48
CA ILE A 366 -5.59 8.60 -6.48
C ILE A 366 -6.35 9.80 -5.92
N PHE A 367 -6.34 10.91 -6.64
CA PHE A 367 -7.02 12.13 -6.24
C PHE A 367 -8.50 12.08 -6.63
N CYS A 368 -9.37 12.51 -5.72
CA CYS A 368 -10.82 12.47 -5.88
C CYS A 368 -11.42 13.85 -5.55
N ASP A 369 -11.89 14.56 -6.57
CA ASP A 369 -12.57 15.88 -6.46
C ASP A 369 -14.08 15.80 -6.70
N HIS A 370 -14.65 14.63 -6.47
CA HIS A 370 -16.08 14.34 -6.55
C HIS A 370 -16.52 13.53 -5.33
N PRO A 371 -17.84 13.31 -5.11
CA PRO A 371 -18.30 12.41 -4.06
C PRO A 371 -17.61 11.04 -4.18
N PRO A 372 -17.10 10.45 -3.09
CA PRO A 372 -16.43 9.16 -3.16
C PRO A 372 -17.38 8.11 -3.73
N TRP A 373 -16.98 7.42 -4.81
CA TRP A 373 -17.83 6.40 -5.43
C TRP A 373 -17.88 5.13 -4.59
N LYS A 374 -18.97 4.37 -4.76
CA LYS A 374 -19.12 3.01 -4.26
C LYS A 374 -18.40 2.03 -5.19
N VAL A 375 -17.84 0.96 -4.63
CA VAL A 375 -17.07 -0.02 -5.42
C VAL A 375 -17.97 -0.68 -6.46
N GLU A 376 -19.24 -0.90 -6.12
CA GLU A 376 -20.30 -1.47 -6.93
C GLU A 376 -20.62 -0.64 -8.19
N GLU A 377 -20.36 0.66 -8.16
CA GLU A 377 -20.69 1.58 -9.26
C GLU A 377 -19.50 1.72 -10.23
N GLY A 378 -18.28 1.50 -9.74
CA GLY A 378 -17.06 1.85 -10.45
C GLY A 378 -16.84 3.36 -10.47
N GLY A 379 -15.90 3.81 -11.30
CA GLY A 379 -15.49 5.19 -11.30
C GLY A 379 -14.54 5.55 -12.42
N GLU A 380 -13.87 6.67 -12.25
CA GLU A 380 -12.92 7.19 -13.24
C GLU A 380 -11.76 7.89 -12.55
N ILE A 381 -10.56 7.61 -13.05
CA ILE A 381 -9.33 8.24 -12.55
C ILE A 381 -8.87 9.24 -13.61
N ARG A 382 -8.75 10.50 -13.19
CA ARG A 382 -8.23 11.61 -14.00
C ARG A 382 -7.07 12.33 -13.36
N LYS A 383 -6.86 12.13 -12.05
CA LYS A 383 -5.88 12.87 -11.27
C LYS A 383 -5.27 11.95 -10.23
N VAL A 384 -4.01 12.19 -9.93
CA VAL A 384 -3.28 11.52 -8.85
C VAL A 384 -2.61 12.55 -7.97
N VAL A 385 -2.39 12.19 -6.71
CA VAL A 385 -1.50 12.91 -5.81
C VAL A 385 -0.11 12.37 -6.05
N PHE A 386 0.80 13.19 -6.56
CA PHE A 386 2.21 12.87 -6.73
C PHE A 386 3.01 13.52 -5.59
N LEU A 387 3.93 12.76 -4.99
CA LEU A 387 4.81 13.22 -3.92
C LEU A 387 6.24 13.35 -4.47
N PRO A 388 6.73 14.58 -4.70
CA PRO A 388 8.07 14.81 -5.22
C PRO A 388 9.16 14.54 -4.20
N LEU A 389 10.27 13.98 -4.67
CA LEU A 389 11.52 13.76 -3.95
C LEU A 389 12.65 14.67 -4.42
N LEU A 390 12.41 15.42 -5.49
CA LEU A 390 13.35 16.37 -6.08
C LEU A 390 12.53 17.50 -6.71
N ASP A 391 13.12 18.69 -6.78
CA ASP A 391 12.62 19.76 -7.64
C ASP A 391 12.74 19.35 -9.11
N GLY A 392 11.80 19.77 -9.94
CA GLY A 392 11.82 19.46 -11.37
C GLY A 392 10.45 19.54 -12.00
N GLU A 393 10.15 18.62 -12.90
CA GLU A 393 8.88 18.56 -13.61
C GLU A 393 8.46 17.13 -13.91
N VAL A 394 7.16 16.87 -13.84
CA VAL A 394 6.51 15.81 -14.61
C VAL A 394 6.18 16.40 -15.97
N ARG A 395 6.44 15.68 -17.06
CA ARG A 395 6.04 16.06 -18.42
C ARG A 395 4.85 15.24 -18.90
N GLU A 396 4.05 15.83 -19.77
CA GLU A 396 2.97 15.12 -20.44
C GLU A 396 3.49 13.85 -21.15
N GLY A 397 2.77 12.74 -20.99
CA GLY A 397 3.15 11.44 -21.57
C GLY A 397 4.11 10.60 -20.72
N GLU A 398 4.64 11.13 -19.61
CA GLU A 398 5.49 10.37 -18.68
C GLU A 398 4.67 9.38 -17.83
N LEU A 399 5.25 8.20 -17.57
CA LEU A 399 4.70 7.18 -16.68
C LEU A 399 4.95 7.58 -15.22
N LEU A 400 3.89 7.82 -14.46
CA LEU A 400 3.96 8.16 -13.04
C LEU A 400 3.92 6.92 -12.14
N GLY A 401 3.26 5.86 -12.59
CA GLY A 401 3.07 4.64 -11.81
C GLY A 401 2.12 3.65 -12.49
N VAL A 402 1.83 2.56 -11.78
CA VAL A 402 0.96 1.49 -12.27
C VAL A 402 -0.07 1.14 -11.20
N LEU A 403 -1.31 0.89 -11.60
CA LEU A 403 -2.40 0.44 -10.74
C LEU A 403 -2.75 -1.01 -11.04
N ASN A 404 -2.89 -1.81 -9.99
CA ASN A 404 -3.50 -3.13 -10.03
C ASN A 404 -5.01 -2.99 -9.91
N PHE A 405 -5.73 -3.55 -10.87
CA PHE A 405 -7.19 -3.63 -10.86
C PHE A 405 -7.63 -5.05 -10.61
N TYR A 406 -8.33 -5.24 -9.49
CA TYR A 406 -8.88 -6.51 -9.09
C TYR A 406 -10.40 -6.48 -9.14
N SER A 407 -10.98 -7.38 -9.91
CA SER A 407 -12.42 -7.67 -9.81
C SER A 407 -12.72 -8.30 -8.46
N VAL A 408 -13.82 -7.90 -7.85
CA VAL A 408 -14.25 -8.38 -6.54
C VAL A 408 -15.71 -8.84 -6.55
N GLU A 409 -16.05 -9.81 -5.71
CA GLU A 409 -17.43 -10.11 -5.35
C GLU A 409 -17.68 -9.55 -3.95
N ILE A 410 -18.57 -8.56 -3.84
CA ILE A 410 -18.94 -7.91 -2.58
C ILE A 410 -20.07 -8.71 -1.93
N SER A 411 -20.04 -8.86 -0.62
CA SER A 411 -21.12 -9.51 0.12
C SER A 411 -21.20 -9.03 1.58
N PRO A 412 -22.37 -9.18 2.23
CA PRO A 412 -22.52 -8.95 3.66
C PRO A 412 -21.58 -9.83 4.49
N ILE A 413 -21.23 -9.37 5.70
CA ILE A 413 -20.27 -10.02 6.60
C ILE A 413 -20.58 -11.50 6.86
N GLY A 414 -21.85 -11.89 6.95
CA GLY A 414 -22.23 -13.30 7.17
C GLY A 414 -21.73 -14.24 6.06
N LYS A 415 -21.83 -13.84 4.79
CA LYS A 415 -21.31 -14.63 3.65
C LYS A 415 -19.79 -14.55 3.55
N VAL A 416 -19.20 -13.42 3.93
CA VAL A 416 -17.73 -13.26 4.00
C VAL A 416 -17.13 -14.24 5.02
N ARG A 417 -17.80 -14.44 6.15
CA ARG A 417 -17.44 -15.45 7.17
C ARG A 417 -17.48 -16.87 6.61
N GLN A 418 -18.49 -17.18 5.80
CA GLN A 418 -18.57 -18.48 5.12
C GLN A 418 -17.39 -18.68 4.16
N TRP A 419 -17.02 -17.67 3.36
CA TRP A 419 -15.84 -17.74 2.50
C TRP A 419 -14.56 -17.99 3.29
N LEU A 420 -14.39 -17.31 4.43
CA LEU A 420 -13.20 -17.47 5.27
C LEU A 420 -13.12 -18.86 5.88
N ASN A 421 -14.24 -19.39 6.39
CA ASN A 421 -14.31 -20.75 6.93
C ASN A 421 -13.92 -21.79 5.87
N ASN A 422 -14.50 -21.70 4.67
CA ASN A 422 -14.19 -22.61 3.57
C ASN A 422 -12.71 -22.55 3.21
N TRP A 423 -12.13 -21.35 3.12
CA TRP A 423 -10.72 -21.18 2.83
C TRP A 423 -9.81 -21.77 3.92
N ILE A 424 -10.16 -21.61 5.21
CA ILE A 424 -9.43 -22.22 6.33
C ILE A 424 -9.49 -23.76 6.24
N ASP A 425 -10.66 -24.33 5.94
CA ASP A 425 -10.83 -25.77 5.79
C ASP A 425 -10.01 -26.33 4.63
N GLU A 426 -9.99 -25.64 3.49
CA GLU A 426 -9.13 -25.98 2.34
C GLU A 426 -7.65 -25.90 2.71
N MET A 427 -7.24 -24.86 3.43
CA MET A 427 -5.88 -24.72 3.94
C MET A 427 -5.50 -25.88 4.86
N GLY A 428 -6.36 -26.22 5.83
CA GLY A 428 -6.12 -27.32 6.78
C GLY A 428 -5.92 -28.66 6.07
N LYS A 429 -6.72 -28.93 5.02
CA LYS A 429 -6.54 -30.10 4.15
C LYS A 429 -5.21 -30.06 3.39
N THR A 430 -4.84 -28.90 2.86
CA THR A 430 -3.59 -28.71 2.10
C THR A 430 -2.34 -28.88 2.98
N PHE A 431 -2.40 -28.52 4.26
CA PHE A 431 -1.31 -28.78 5.22
C PHE A 431 -1.31 -30.21 5.78
N ALA A 432 -2.40 -30.96 5.64
CA ALA A 432 -2.49 -32.37 6.03
C ALA A 432 -2.02 -33.34 4.91
N GLU A 433 -2.03 -32.89 3.65
CA GLU A 433 -1.46 -33.62 2.51
C GLU A 433 -0.04 -33.10 2.20
N PRO A 434 1.03 -33.90 2.38
CA PRO A 434 2.42 -33.45 2.35
C PRO A 434 2.96 -33.09 0.95
N ASN A 435 2.11 -33.05 -0.08
CA ASN A 435 2.51 -32.92 -1.48
C ASN A 435 2.44 -31.49 -2.03
N TRP A 436 2.06 -30.50 -1.21
CA TRP A 436 2.24 -29.09 -1.57
C TRP A 436 3.70 -28.69 -1.28
N PRO A 437 4.44 -28.09 -2.23
CA PRO A 437 5.87 -27.86 -2.04
C PRO A 437 6.11 -26.84 -0.92
N ILE A 438 6.34 -27.36 0.29
CA ILE A 438 7.05 -26.68 1.36
C ILE A 438 8.51 -27.12 1.21
N TRP A 439 9.20 -26.56 0.19
CA TRP A 439 10.65 -26.60 0.11
C TRP A 439 11.16 -25.20 0.48
#